data_AF-A0AAJ1C008-F1
#
_entry.id   AF-A0AAJ1C008-F1
#
_cell.length_a   1.000
_cell.length_b   1.000
_cell.length_c   1.000
_cell.angle_alpha   90.00
_cell.angle_beta   90.00
_cell.angle_gamma   90.00
#
_symmetry.space_group_name_H-M   'P 1'
#
loop_
_entity.id
_entity.type
_entity.pdbx_description
1 polymer ?
#
loop_
_entity_poly.entity_id
_entity_poly.type
_entity_poly.pdbx_seq_one_letter_code
_entity_poly.pdbx_strand_id
1 'polypeptide(L)'
;MIESRSIEDSDGWSIVQMLALQKARTLRAEEEYNNTAEKMTRLWLHGRVSEEALRSVKIGLKDAANHNVATTLAMCPILFDLKQFLIINGTSIPFIIADNPVVQTNWFGRVREPHRMGGLTRAGLQMLMPLSPRFAVLLHDPNVYGADADGNVIRLKRRDEVVALNELQWLNAHKNVYFPPSFAADDLDSIMRISRAGTALANFTRAERVGDSSSWKMTDKDEFAPPSEGVSSELVLVSGGSLSKDIRLRAVRIRSRPRYHDDGSIGSFVRDPIWEVIVDDFARIATTQEITLSDFWDFVADHPYENQVRPWLRKSARRGRRKLLRRASSGYI
;
A
#
# COMPACT_ATOMS: atom_id res chain seq x y z
N MET A 1 -29.60 -9.03 -13.37
CA MET A 1 -28.31 -9.71 -13.10
C MET A 1 -27.23 -8.77 -13.62
N ILE A 2 -26.41 -8.14 -12.77
CA ILE A 2 -25.36 -7.22 -13.25
C ILE A 2 -24.26 -8.08 -13.88
N GLU A 3 -24.05 -7.96 -15.19
CA GLU A 3 -22.92 -8.59 -15.87
C GLU A 3 -21.62 -7.99 -15.33
N SER A 4 -20.87 -8.76 -14.53
CA SER A 4 -19.54 -8.36 -14.08
C SER A 4 -18.54 -8.59 -15.21
N ARG A 5 -18.01 -7.50 -15.78
CA ARG A 5 -16.91 -7.54 -16.76
C ARG A 5 -15.56 -7.48 -16.03
N SER A 6 -14.51 -8.04 -16.64
CA SER A 6 -13.14 -7.93 -16.11
C SER A 6 -12.66 -6.49 -16.23
N ILE A 7 -11.95 -5.98 -15.21
CA ILE A 7 -11.23 -4.70 -15.29
C ILE A 7 -10.30 -4.73 -16.51
N GLU A 8 -10.54 -3.82 -17.46
CA GLU A 8 -9.70 -3.61 -18.64
C GLU A 8 -8.46 -2.77 -18.29
N ASP A 9 -7.34 -3.01 -18.98
CA ASP A 9 -6.06 -2.36 -18.65
C ASP A 9 -6.10 -0.83 -18.87
N SER A 10 -7.00 -0.31 -19.71
CA SER A 10 -7.22 1.13 -19.94
C SER A 10 -8.04 1.81 -18.82
N ASP A 11 -8.90 1.06 -18.13
CA ASP A 11 -9.76 1.58 -17.05
C ASP A 11 -9.14 1.33 -15.66
N GLY A 12 -8.15 0.43 -15.58
CA GLY A 12 -7.55 0.00 -14.32
C GLY A 12 -6.83 1.11 -13.56
N TRP A 13 -6.33 2.15 -14.22
CA TRP A 13 -5.58 3.20 -13.54
C TRP A 13 -6.48 4.08 -12.67
N SER A 14 -7.73 4.32 -13.09
CA SER A 14 -8.71 5.03 -12.27
C SER A 14 -9.06 4.24 -11.00
N ILE A 15 -9.06 2.91 -11.05
CA ILE A 15 -9.26 2.06 -9.86
C ILE A 15 -8.08 2.19 -8.90
N VAL A 16 -6.84 2.18 -9.42
CA VAL A 16 -5.64 2.37 -8.61
C VAL A 16 -5.62 3.76 -7.97
N GLN A 17 -5.92 4.79 -8.75
CA GLN A 17 -6.03 6.16 -8.25
C GLN A 17 -7.12 6.27 -7.17
N MET A 18 -8.29 5.67 -7.41
CA MET A 18 -9.37 5.61 -6.41
C MET A 18 -8.86 4.95 -5.12
N LEU A 19 -8.21 3.79 -5.18
CA LEU A 19 -7.68 3.12 -3.98
C LEU A 19 -6.63 3.97 -3.26
N ALA A 20 -5.72 4.62 -3.99
CA ALA A 20 -4.71 5.50 -3.42
C ALA A 20 -5.37 6.67 -2.66
N LEU A 21 -6.33 7.35 -3.30
CA LEU A 21 -7.10 8.44 -2.69
C LEU A 21 -7.92 7.99 -1.48
N GLN A 22 -8.57 6.82 -1.57
CA GLN A 22 -9.35 6.25 -0.47
C GLN A 22 -8.49 5.92 0.75
N LYS A 23 -7.20 5.62 0.55
CA LYS A 23 -6.23 5.44 1.64
C LYS A 23 -5.80 6.79 2.24
N ALA A 24 -5.49 7.78 1.40
CA ALA A 24 -4.91 9.05 1.83
C ALA A 24 -5.88 10.02 2.50
N ARG A 25 -7.17 9.98 2.13
CA ARG A 25 -8.19 10.93 2.61
C ARG A 25 -8.78 10.63 3.99
N THR A 26 -8.26 9.64 4.70
CA THR A 26 -8.83 9.17 5.97
C THR A 26 -8.27 9.95 7.16
N LEU A 27 -9.05 10.08 8.23
CA LEU A 27 -8.57 10.71 9.47
C LEU A 27 -7.33 10.01 10.02
N ARG A 28 -7.28 8.68 9.94
CA ARG A 28 -6.09 7.91 10.33
C ARG A 28 -4.86 8.34 9.53
N ALA A 29 -4.98 8.45 8.21
CA ALA A 29 -3.86 8.86 7.36
C ALA A 29 -3.40 10.30 7.66
N GLU A 30 -4.33 11.21 7.97
CA GLU A 30 -4.00 12.56 8.43
C GLU A 30 -3.23 12.55 9.75
N GLU A 31 -3.71 11.80 10.75
CA GLU A 31 -3.05 11.68 12.06
C GLU A 31 -1.66 11.01 11.93
N GLU A 32 -1.51 9.98 11.08
CA GLU A 32 -0.24 9.33 10.76
C GLU A 32 0.76 10.31 10.11
N TYR A 33 0.30 11.09 9.13
CA TYR A 33 1.12 12.06 8.42
C TYR A 33 1.57 13.20 9.35
N ASN A 34 0.65 13.73 10.16
CA ASN A 34 0.96 14.81 11.10
C ASN A 34 1.89 14.34 12.23
N ASN A 35 1.69 13.13 12.78
CA ASN A 35 2.57 12.57 13.79
C ASN A 35 4.01 12.37 13.27
N THR A 36 4.13 11.88 12.03
CA THR A 36 5.43 11.72 11.36
C THR A 36 6.12 13.07 11.19
N ALA A 37 5.41 14.07 10.67
CA ALA A 37 5.96 15.41 10.46
C ALA A 37 6.39 16.07 11.78
N GLU A 38 5.61 15.90 12.85
CA GLU A 38 5.95 16.40 14.19
C GLU A 38 7.25 15.77 14.71
N LYS A 39 7.36 14.43 14.70
CA LYS A 39 8.59 13.73 15.14
C LYS A 39 9.82 14.12 14.33
N MET A 40 9.68 14.21 13.00
CA MET A 40 10.78 14.65 12.13
C MET A 40 11.19 16.09 12.43
N THR A 41 10.24 17.00 12.66
CA THR A 41 10.53 18.39 12.99
C THR A 41 11.23 18.50 14.35
N ARG A 42 10.77 17.75 15.36
CA ARG A 42 11.42 17.68 16.69
C ARG A 42 12.86 17.21 16.56
N LEU A 43 13.11 16.15 15.79
CA LEU A 43 14.46 15.65 15.53
C LEU A 43 15.33 16.69 14.80
N TRP A 44 14.80 17.40 13.82
CA TRP A 44 15.53 18.46 13.09
C TRP A 44 15.89 19.67 13.97
N LEU A 45 15.08 19.95 14.99
CA LEU A 45 15.29 21.03 15.95
C LEU A 45 16.07 20.59 17.19
N HIS A 46 16.35 19.29 17.34
CA HIS A 46 17.14 18.76 18.44
C HIS A 46 18.51 19.47 18.52
N GLY A 47 18.87 19.94 19.71
CA GLY A 47 20.10 20.71 19.95
C GLY A 47 20.09 22.16 19.44
N ARG A 48 19.06 22.58 18.69
CA ARG A 48 18.84 23.98 18.25
C ARG A 48 17.83 24.71 19.12
N VAL A 49 16.87 23.97 19.68
CA VAL A 49 15.83 24.44 20.60
C VAL A 49 15.91 23.58 21.86
N SER A 50 15.64 24.15 23.04
CA SER A 50 15.63 23.37 24.28
C SER A 50 14.57 22.28 24.23
N GLU A 51 14.89 21.11 24.79
CA GLU A 51 13.95 19.99 24.86
C GLU A 51 12.66 20.37 25.60
N GLU A 52 12.77 21.14 26.69
CA GLU A 52 11.63 21.66 27.43
C GLU A 52 10.67 22.46 26.53
N ALA A 53 11.19 23.36 25.69
CA ALA A 53 10.38 24.13 24.76
C ALA A 53 9.77 23.27 23.64
N LEU A 54 10.51 22.28 23.12
CA LEU A 54 9.98 21.35 22.11
C LEU A 54 8.87 20.46 22.68
N ARG A 55 8.98 20.05 23.95
CA ARG A 55 7.94 19.28 24.63
C ARG A 55 6.72 20.12 25.00
N SER A 56 6.87 21.43 25.22
CA SER A 56 5.77 22.32 25.59
C SER A 56 4.89 22.76 24.42
N VAL A 57 5.29 22.49 23.17
CA VAL A 57 4.53 22.87 21.97
C VAL A 57 4.04 21.64 21.22
N LYS A 58 2.90 21.80 20.52
CA LYS A 58 2.44 20.85 19.51
C LYS A 58 2.82 21.38 18.14
N ILE A 59 3.57 20.58 17.38
CA ILE A 59 3.95 20.92 16.01
C ILE A 59 2.98 20.20 15.09
N GLY A 60 2.43 20.91 14.11
CA GLY A 60 1.51 20.30 13.15
C GLY A 60 1.62 20.94 11.77
N LEU A 61 1.31 20.14 10.76
CA LEU A 61 1.16 20.62 9.40
C LEU A 61 -0.21 21.26 9.22
N LYS A 62 -0.22 22.49 8.69
CA LYS A 62 -1.46 23.11 8.23
C LYS A 62 -1.98 22.32 7.02
N ASP A 63 -3.29 22.06 6.96
CA ASP A 63 -3.93 21.33 5.87
C ASP A 63 -3.30 19.96 5.56
N ALA A 64 -2.91 19.22 6.61
CA ALA A 64 -2.23 17.91 6.51
C ALA A 64 -2.95 16.92 5.58
N ALA A 65 -4.29 16.91 5.61
CA ALA A 65 -5.11 16.09 4.71
C ALA A 65 -4.91 16.46 3.23
N ASN A 66 -4.90 17.75 2.89
CA ASN A 66 -4.69 18.22 1.52
C ASN A 66 -3.29 17.90 1.03
N HIS A 67 -2.27 18.11 1.87
CA HIS A 67 -0.90 17.71 1.56
C HIS A 67 -0.79 16.21 1.31
N ASN A 68 -1.39 15.37 2.16
CA ASN A 68 -1.34 13.93 1.99
C ASN A 68 -2.03 13.47 0.69
N VAL A 69 -3.19 14.06 0.36
CA VAL A 69 -3.91 13.78 -0.89
C VAL A 69 -3.09 14.22 -2.10
N ALA A 70 -2.50 15.42 -2.09
CA ALA A 70 -1.68 15.94 -3.18
C ALA A 70 -0.44 15.06 -3.42
N THR A 71 0.31 14.74 -2.35
CA THR A 71 1.47 13.83 -2.43
C THR A 71 1.05 12.46 -2.94
N THR A 72 -0.09 11.94 -2.48
CA THR A 72 -0.61 10.65 -2.94
C THR A 72 -0.97 10.66 -4.42
N LEU A 73 -1.56 11.74 -4.94
CA LEU A 73 -1.86 11.87 -6.36
C LEU A 73 -0.59 11.91 -7.22
N ALA A 74 0.43 12.64 -6.79
CA ALA A 74 1.72 12.69 -7.47
C ALA A 74 2.41 11.31 -7.48
N MET A 75 2.33 10.57 -6.37
CA MET A 75 2.97 9.26 -6.21
C MET A 75 2.12 8.07 -6.69
N CYS A 76 0.83 8.23 -6.97
CA CYS A 76 -0.04 7.09 -7.30
C CYS A 76 0.43 6.23 -8.49
N PRO A 77 1.16 6.74 -9.50
CA PRO A 77 1.68 5.89 -10.57
C PRO A 77 2.57 4.74 -10.10
N ILE A 78 3.14 4.84 -8.90
CA ILE A 78 3.95 3.77 -8.29
C ILE A 78 3.17 2.45 -8.13
N LEU A 79 1.84 2.51 -8.16
CA LEU A 79 0.95 1.37 -8.03
C LEU A 79 0.45 0.82 -9.37
N PHE A 80 0.76 1.48 -10.51
CA PHE A 80 0.28 1.06 -11.84
C PHE A 80 0.87 -0.28 -12.30
N ASP A 81 1.95 -0.73 -11.66
CA ASP A 81 2.57 -2.04 -11.88
C ASP A 81 1.85 -3.20 -11.18
N LEU A 82 0.97 -2.89 -10.22
CA LEU A 82 0.21 -3.90 -9.51
C LEU A 82 -0.89 -4.49 -10.40
N LYS A 83 -1.06 -5.81 -10.30
CA LYS A 83 -2.15 -6.50 -10.99
C LYS A 83 -3.45 -6.34 -10.19
N GLN A 84 -4.53 -6.07 -10.90
CA GLN A 84 -5.83 -5.74 -10.35
C GLN A 84 -6.82 -6.88 -10.49
N PHE A 85 -7.65 -7.09 -9.47
CA PHE A 85 -8.69 -8.10 -9.46
C PHE A 85 -9.98 -7.55 -8.87
N LEU A 86 -11.09 -7.87 -9.53
CA LEU A 86 -12.40 -7.79 -8.92
C LEU A 86 -12.65 -9.09 -8.14
N ILE A 87 -12.86 -8.96 -6.84
CA ILE A 87 -13.31 -10.03 -5.98
C ILE A 87 -14.84 -10.01 -5.95
N ILE A 88 -15.45 -11.15 -6.26
CA ILE A 88 -16.90 -11.36 -6.15
C ILE A 88 -17.14 -12.31 -4.98
N ASN A 89 -17.88 -11.83 -3.99
CA ASN A 89 -18.36 -12.63 -2.88
C ASN A 89 -19.61 -13.41 -3.30
N GLY A 90 -19.46 -14.72 -3.45
CA GLY A 90 -20.55 -15.66 -3.74
C GLY A 90 -21.22 -16.27 -2.50
N THR A 91 -20.85 -15.82 -1.30
CA THR A 91 -21.35 -16.36 -0.03
C THR A 91 -22.53 -15.54 0.51
N SER A 92 -23.15 -16.02 1.60
CA SER A 92 -24.20 -15.30 2.32
C SER A 92 -23.68 -14.25 3.31
N ILE A 93 -22.40 -14.34 3.74
CA ILE A 93 -21.80 -13.33 4.63
C ILE A 93 -21.42 -12.13 3.77
N PRO A 94 -21.92 -10.92 4.02
CA PRO A 94 -21.51 -9.74 3.27
C PRO A 94 -20.11 -9.25 3.67
N PHE A 95 -19.44 -8.54 2.77
CA PHE A 95 -18.29 -7.73 3.16
C PHE A 95 -18.73 -6.56 4.04
N ILE A 96 -17.90 -6.23 5.03
CA ILE A 96 -17.99 -5.01 5.84
C ILE A 96 -16.92 -4.02 5.37
N ILE A 97 -17.01 -2.75 5.79
CA ILE A 97 -16.02 -1.73 5.43
C ILE A 97 -15.68 -0.86 6.64
N ALA A 98 -14.41 -0.52 6.80
CA ALA A 98 -13.94 0.36 7.87
C ALA A 98 -13.84 1.83 7.41
N ASP A 99 -13.74 2.75 8.38
CA ASP A 99 -13.41 4.16 8.14
C ASP A 99 -12.01 4.39 7.56
N ASN A 100 -11.10 3.42 7.74
CA ASN A 100 -9.87 3.25 6.99
C ASN A 100 -9.99 2.00 6.08
N PRO A 101 -10.60 2.14 4.89
CA PRO A 101 -11.13 0.99 4.15
C PRO A 101 -10.06 0.21 3.37
N VAL A 102 -8.93 0.84 3.06
CA VAL A 102 -7.86 0.24 2.25
C VAL A 102 -6.90 -0.51 3.16
N VAL A 103 -7.03 -1.84 3.16
CA VAL A 103 -6.12 -2.75 3.86
C VAL A 103 -4.86 -2.91 3.04
N GLN A 104 -3.71 -2.60 3.64
CA GLN A 104 -2.39 -2.81 3.05
C GLN A 104 -1.64 -3.88 3.84
N THR A 105 -1.19 -4.93 3.16
CA THR A 105 -0.39 -6.01 3.77
C THR A 105 0.70 -6.48 2.82
N ASN A 106 1.65 -7.25 3.32
CA ASN A 106 2.72 -7.83 2.52
C ASN A 106 3.04 -9.24 3.03
N TRP A 107 2.26 -10.24 2.59
CA TRP A 107 2.43 -11.62 3.03
C TRP A 107 3.84 -12.16 2.74
N PHE A 108 4.38 -11.86 1.56
CA PHE A 108 5.74 -12.25 1.19
C PHE A 108 6.80 -11.62 2.10
N GLY A 109 6.71 -10.31 2.33
CA GLY A 109 7.56 -9.59 3.27
C GLY A 109 7.48 -10.20 4.67
N ARG A 110 6.28 -10.55 5.16
CA ARG A 110 6.14 -11.17 6.49
C ARG A 110 6.85 -12.51 6.61
N VAL A 111 6.89 -13.29 5.54
CA VAL A 111 7.55 -14.60 5.56
C VAL A 111 9.07 -14.46 5.39
N ARG A 112 9.54 -13.47 4.63
CA ARG A 112 10.96 -13.31 4.28
C ARG A 112 11.70 -12.37 5.21
N GLU A 113 11.17 -11.17 5.42
CA GLU A 113 11.80 -10.06 6.14
C GLU A 113 10.75 -9.30 6.97
N PRO A 114 10.26 -9.88 8.09
CA PRO A 114 9.17 -9.30 8.89
C PRO A 114 9.41 -7.86 9.36
N HIS A 115 10.67 -7.48 9.53
CA HIS A 115 11.09 -6.17 10.02
C HIS A 115 11.14 -5.10 8.91
N ARG A 116 11.03 -5.51 7.64
CA ARG A 116 11.19 -4.67 6.46
C ARG A 116 10.06 -4.94 5.49
N MET A 117 8.79 -4.77 5.89
CA MET A 117 7.65 -5.14 5.03
C MET A 117 6.91 -3.96 4.40
N GLY A 118 7.03 -2.77 4.99
CA GLY A 118 6.17 -1.63 4.73
C GLY A 118 6.63 -0.73 3.58
N GLY A 119 5.67 -0.15 2.87
CA GLY A 119 5.89 0.83 1.80
C GLY A 119 5.18 0.47 0.50
N LEU A 120 4.89 1.48 -0.32
CA LEU A 120 4.18 1.32 -1.58
C LEU A 120 5.03 0.74 -2.71
N THR A 121 6.35 0.77 -2.61
CA THR A 121 7.27 0.28 -3.67
C THR A 121 7.76 -1.15 -3.41
N ARG A 122 7.38 -1.71 -2.25
CA ARG A 122 7.91 -2.98 -1.76
C ARG A 122 7.35 -4.19 -2.52
N ALA A 123 8.23 -5.16 -2.74
CA ALA A 123 7.89 -6.44 -3.32
C ALA A 123 6.95 -7.21 -2.39
N GLY A 124 5.90 -7.78 -2.99
CA GLY A 124 4.86 -8.49 -2.26
C GLY A 124 3.75 -7.62 -1.69
N LEU A 125 3.67 -6.34 -2.08
CA LEU A 125 2.55 -5.47 -1.71
C LEU A 125 1.19 -6.08 -2.13
N GLN A 126 0.23 -6.05 -1.21
CA GLN A 126 -1.18 -6.34 -1.44
C GLN A 126 -2.04 -5.21 -0.87
N MET A 127 -3.01 -4.74 -1.65
CA MET A 127 -4.00 -3.76 -1.22
C MET A 127 -5.41 -4.28 -1.48
N LEU A 128 -6.27 -4.23 -0.49
CA LEU A 128 -7.65 -4.72 -0.58
C LEU A 128 -8.62 -3.65 -0.09
N MET A 129 -9.70 -3.42 -0.84
CA MET A 129 -10.79 -2.55 -0.43
C MET A 129 -12.14 -3.14 -0.85
N PRO A 130 -13.07 -3.38 0.10
CA PRO A 130 -14.48 -3.63 -0.20
C PRO A 130 -15.10 -2.44 -0.94
N LEU A 131 -15.82 -2.71 -2.04
CA LEU A 131 -16.60 -1.72 -2.79
C LEU A 131 -18.09 -1.77 -2.40
N SER A 132 -18.55 -2.96 -2.03
CA SER A 132 -19.92 -3.22 -1.58
C SER A 132 -19.94 -4.51 -0.77
N PRO A 133 -21.09 -4.89 -0.16
CA PRO A 133 -21.27 -6.20 0.47
C PRO A 133 -20.91 -7.41 -0.42
N ARG A 134 -20.88 -7.23 -1.75
CA ARG A 134 -20.66 -8.30 -2.74
C ARG A 134 -19.36 -8.18 -3.54
N PHE A 135 -18.75 -7.01 -3.57
CA PHE A 135 -17.59 -6.74 -4.44
C PHE A 135 -16.45 -6.11 -3.64
N ALA A 136 -15.22 -6.50 -3.96
CA ALA A 136 -14.00 -5.86 -3.46
C ALA A 136 -12.96 -5.77 -4.56
N VAL A 137 -12.01 -4.85 -4.44
CA VAL A 137 -10.84 -4.75 -5.32
C VAL A 137 -9.62 -5.25 -4.57
N LEU A 138 -8.82 -6.07 -5.25
CA LEU A 138 -7.50 -6.48 -4.81
C LEU A 138 -6.46 -6.00 -5.82
N LEU A 139 -5.46 -5.27 -5.34
CA LEU A 139 -4.20 -5.04 -6.03
C LEU A 139 -3.14 -5.94 -5.41
N HIS A 140 -2.32 -6.58 -6.22
CA HIS A 140 -1.17 -7.31 -5.70
C HIS A 140 0.02 -7.28 -6.65
N ASP A 141 1.22 -7.45 -6.08
CA ASP A 141 2.45 -7.56 -6.84
C ASP A 141 2.45 -8.82 -7.72
N PRO A 142 2.42 -8.67 -9.07
CA PRO A 142 2.40 -9.81 -9.97
C PRO A 142 3.75 -10.53 -10.09
N ASN A 143 4.85 -9.92 -9.66
CA ASN A 143 6.18 -10.52 -9.64
C ASN A 143 6.35 -11.51 -8.49
N VAL A 144 5.64 -11.29 -7.38
CA VAL A 144 5.68 -12.13 -6.18
C VAL A 144 4.53 -13.13 -6.15
N TYR A 145 3.33 -12.72 -6.55
CA TYR A 145 2.13 -13.56 -6.44
C TYR A 145 1.60 -14.05 -7.79
N GLY A 146 1.01 -15.24 -7.76
CA GLY A 146 0.10 -15.74 -8.78
C GLY A 146 -1.31 -15.81 -8.23
N ALA A 147 -2.32 -15.63 -9.09
CA ALA A 147 -3.71 -15.79 -8.74
C ALA A 147 -4.40 -16.77 -9.69
N ASP A 148 -5.11 -17.74 -9.14
CA ASP A 148 -6.10 -18.55 -9.87
C ASP A 148 -7.38 -17.73 -10.00
N ALA A 149 -7.57 -17.16 -11.20
CA ALA A 149 -8.63 -16.21 -11.47
C ALA A 149 -9.17 -16.41 -12.88
N ASP A 150 -10.47 -16.22 -13.03
CA ASP A 150 -11.12 -16.15 -14.33
C ASP A 150 -10.87 -14.75 -14.92
N GLY A 151 -9.79 -14.64 -15.68
CA GLY A 151 -9.26 -13.36 -16.12
C GLY A 151 -8.71 -12.54 -14.95
N ASN A 152 -9.43 -11.47 -14.58
CA ASN A 152 -9.12 -10.60 -13.44
C ASN A 152 -10.23 -10.67 -12.38
N VAL A 153 -10.98 -11.77 -12.36
CA VAL A 153 -12.08 -11.99 -11.40
C VAL A 153 -11.76 -13.16 -10.49
N ILE A 154 -11.77 -12.91 -9.18
CA ILE A 154 -11.64 -13.94 -8.14
C ILE A 154 -13.02 -14.13 -7.50
N ARG A 155 -13.55 -15.35 -7.52
CA ARG A 155 -14.86 -15.66 -6.94
C ARG A 155 -14.69 -16.40 -5.63
N LEU A 156 -15.07 -15.77 -4.52
CA LEU A 156 -15.07 -16.40 -3.21
C LEU A 156 -16.34 -17.23 -3.04
N LYS A 157 -16.17 -18.52 -2.73
CA LYS A 157 -17.29 -19.46 -2.50
C LYS A 157 -17.38 -19.93 -1.06
N ARG A 158 -16.39 -19.60 -0.22
CA ARG A 158 -16.30 -20.09 1.15
C ARG A 158 -16.44 -18.96 2.15
N ARG A 159 -17.23 -19.21 3.20
CA ARG A 159 -17.51 -18.26 4.27
C ARG A 159 -16.24 -17.87 5.04
N ASP A 160 -15.33 -18.80 5.28
CA ASP A 160 -14.07 -18.56 6.01
C ASP A 160 -13.18 -17.50 5.35
N GLU A 161 -13.12 -17.47 4.01
CA GLU A 161 -12.36 -16.43 3.30
C GLU A 161 -12.99 -15.05 3.47
N VAL A 162 -14.32 -14.95 3.43
CA VAL A 162 -15.03 -13.68 3.62
C VAL A 162 -14.90 -13.18 5.05
N VAL A 163 -15.01 -14.09 6.04
CA VAL A 163 -14.75 -13.77 7.45
C VAL A 163 -13.34 -13.21 7.62
N ALA A 164 -12.31 -13.90 7.10
CA ALA A 164 -10.93 -13.43 7.20
C ALA A 164 -10.71 -12.04 6.57
N LEU A 165 -11.39 -11.72 5.45
CA LEU A 165 -11.34 -10.38 4.86
C LEU A 165 -12.05 -9.32 5.72
N ASN A 166 -13.16 -9.67 6.36
CA ASN A 166 -13.87 -8.80 7.30
C ASN A 166 -13.05 -8.55 8.58
N GLU A 167 -12.34 -9.57 9.08
CA GLU A 167 -11.40 -9.41 10.20
C GLU A 167 -10.30 -8.39 9.87
N LEU A 168 -9.81 -8.36 8.63
CA LEU A 168 -8.84 -7.36 8.20
C LEU A 168 -9.42 -5.94 8.22
N GLN A 169 -10.70 -5.76 7.86
CA GLN A 169 -11.37 -4.47 7.99
C GLN A 169 -11.48 -4.04 9.46
N TRP A 170 -11.83 -4.97 10.36
CA TRP A 170 -11.85 -4.71 11.81
C TRP A 170 -10.48 -4.30 12.36
N LEU A 171 -9.43 -5.02 11.97
CA LEU A 171 -8.05 -4.72 12.40
C LEU A 171 -7.54 -3.40 11.81
N ASN A 172 -7.96 -3.05 10.60
CA ASN A 172 -7.51 -1.84 9.90
C ASN A 172 -8.31 -0.59 10.25
N ALA A 173 -9.51 -0.75 10.82
CA ALA A 173 -10.35 0.32 11.29
C ALA A 173 -9.59 1.26 12.21
N HIS A 174 -9.95 2.53 12.17
CA HIS A 174 -9.46 3.52 13.10
C HIS A 174 -10.48 3.67 14.23
N LYS A 175 -11.66 4.20 13.94
CA LYS A 175 -12.75 4.42 14.89
C LYS A 175 -13.99 3.58 14.57
N ASN A 176 -14.34 3.42 13.30
CA ASN A 176 -15.63 2.87 12.89
C ASN A 176 -15.52 1.71 11.90
N VAL A 177 -16.47 0.77 12.01
CA VAL A 177 -16.74 -0.29 11.03
C VAL A 177 -18.22 -0.27 10.67
N TYR A 178 -18.52 -0.34 9.38
CA TYR A 178 -19.86 -0.29 8.82
C TYR A 178 -20.19 -1.64 8.18
N PHE A 179 -21.40 -2.13 8.45
CA PHE A 179 -21.89 -3.40 7.95
C PHE A 179 -23.38 -3.27 7.55
N PRO A 180 -23.85 -4.04 6.56
CA PRO A 180 -25.24 -3.99 6.15
C PRO A 180 -26.16 -4.60 7.22
N PRO A 181 -27.46 -4.27 7.24
CA PRO A 181 -28.42 -4.87 8.16
C PRO A 181 -28.52 -6.40 8.07
N SER A 182 -28.09 -6.99 6.95
CA SER A 182 -28.04 -8.44 6.75
C SER A 182 -26.84 -9.12 7.40
N PHE A 183 -25.93 -8.38 8.03
CA PHE A 183 -24.77 -8.95 8.72
C PHE A 183 -25.21 -9.59 10.04
N ALA A 184 -24.88 -10.86 10.24
CA ALA A 184 -25.37 -11.62 11.39
C ALA A 184 -24.72 -11.15 12.70
N ALA A 185 -25.48 -11.15 13.80
CA ALA A 185 -24.98 -10.77 15.12
C ALA A 185 -23.82 -11.68 15.57
N ASP A 186 -23.91 -12.99 15.34
CA ASP A 186 -22.84 -13.94 15.69
C ASP A 186 -21.52 -13.66 14.92
N ASP A 187 -21.62 -13.24 13.66
CA ASP A 187 -20.45 -12.86 12.85
C ASP A 187 -19.81 -11.56 13.40
N LEU A 188 -20.64 -10.60 13.84
CA LEU A 188 -20.19 -9.36 14.49
C LEU A 188 -19.50 -9.64 15.83
N ASP A 189 -20.12 -10.43 16.71
CA ASP A 189 -19.55 -10.82 18.00
C ASP A 189 -18.21 -11.53 17.84
N SER A 190 -18.11 -12.41 16.84
CA SER A 190 -16.87 -13.13 16.53
C SER A 190 -15.74 -12.18 16.15
N ILE A 191 -16.01 -11.16 15.33
CA ILE A 191 -15.02 -10.17 14.91
C ILE A 191 -14.66 -9.24 16.07
N MET A 192 -15.63 -8.81 16.88
CA MET A 192 -15.39 -7.92 18.03
C MET A 192 -14.52 -8.55 19.14
N ARG A 193 -14.48 -9.89 19.23
CA ARG A 193 -13.57 -10.62 20.14
C ARG A 193 -12.12 -10.58 19.69
N ILE A 194 -11.83 -10.17 18.45
CA ILE A 194 -10.47 -10.06 17.96
C ILE A 194 -9.81 -8.83 18.58
N SER A 195 -8.80 -9.06 19.40
CA SER A 195 -8.00 -7.99 20.00
C SER A 195 -7.33 -7.16 18.91
N ARG A 196 -7.56 -5.85 18.97
CA ARG A 196 -6.80 -4.85 18.23
C ARG A 196 -5.61 -4.48 19.10
N ALA A 197 -4.40 -4.86 18.69
CA ALA A 197 -3.21 -4.26 19.27
C ALA A 197 -3.35 -2.74 19.14
N GLY A 198 -2.96 -1.97 20.17
CA GLY A 198 -2.89 -0.51 20.05
C GLY A 198 -1.86 -0.18 18.98
N THR A 199 -2.29 -0.08 17.73
CA THR A 199 -1.39 0.20 16.62
C THR A 199 -0.99 1.64 16.75
N ALA A 200 0.24 1.89 17.18
CA ALA A 200 0.86 3.20 17.01
C ALA A 200 0.57 3.67 15.58
N LEU A 201 0.07 4.90 15.46
CA LEU A 201 -0.30 5.50 14.16
C LEU A 201 0.87 5.36 13.19
N ALA A 202 2.07 5.72 13.64
CA ALA A 202 3.31 5.49 12.93
C ALA A 202 4.35 4.85 13.86
N ASN A 203 5.08 3.87 13.32
CA ASN A 203 6.31 3.39 13.89
C ASN A 203 7.41 4.41 13.59
N PHE A 204 8.19 4.76 14.60
CA PHE A 204 9.39 5.56 14.49
C PHE A 204 10.52 4.76 15.10
N THR A 205 11.56 4.46 14.31
CA THR A 205 12.70 3.68 14.76
C THR A 205 13.97 4.34 14.28
N ARG A 206 14.97 4.44 15.16
CA ARG A 206 16.30 4.96 14.81
C ARG A 206 17.27 3.82 14.65
N ALA A 207 18.06 3.89 13.60
CA ALA A 207 19.14 2.98 13.31
C ALA A 207 20.47 3.75 13.33
N GLU A 208 21.46 3.20 14.00
CA GLU A 208 22.78 3.81 14.15
C GLU A 208 23.86 2.97 13.48
N ARG A 209 24.88 3.66 12.96
CA ARG A 209 26.05 3.06 12.34
C ARG A 209 27.31 3.67 12.95
N VAL A 210 28.27 2.83 13.29
CA VAL A 210 29.54 3.21 13.92
C VAL A 210 30.65 3.15 12.88
N GLY A 211 31.43 4.23 12.74
CA GLY A 211 32.50 4.35 11.76
C GLY A 211 32.05 4.02 10.32
N ASP A 212 32.87 3.28 9.59
CA ASP A 212 32.57 2.84 8.20
C ASP A 212 31.91 1.45 8.15
N SER A 213 31.30 0.99 9.25
CA SER A 213 30.59 -0.30 9.28
C SER A 213 29.51 -0.34 8.19
N SER A 214 29.32 -1.49 7.54
CA SER A 214 28.20 -1.72 6.62
C SER A 214 26.89 -2.05 7.35
N SER A 215 26.93 -2.29 8.66
CA SER A 215 25.79 -2.75 9.45
C SER A 215 25.11 -1.61 10.22
N TRP A 216 23.78 -1.63 10.20
CA TRP A 216 22.91 -0.72 10.96
C TRP A 216 22.36 -1.43 12.20
N LYS A 217 22.48 -0.81 13.38
CA LYS A 217 21.91 -1.30 14.63
C LYS A 217 20.61 -0.56 14.94
N MET A 218 19.50 -1.30 15.08
CA MET A 218 18.23 -0.70 15.51
C MET A 218 18.31 -0.27 16.98
N THR A 219 17.65 0.82 17.30
CA THR A 219 17.59 1.40 18.64
C THR A 219 16.16 1.77 19.01
N ASP A 220 15.85 1.74 20.30
CA ASP A 220 14.56 2.17 20.85
C ASP A 220 14.55 3.67 21.22
N LYS A 221 15.42 4.46 20.57
CA LYS A 221 15.58 5.89 20.83
C LYS A 221 14.38 6.68 20.30
N ASP A 222 13.89 7.61 21.12
CA ASP A 222 12.90 8.60 20.70
C ASP A 222 13.57 9.74 19.90
N GLU A 223 12.76 10.73 19.52
CA GLU A 223 13.23 11.92 18.79
C GLU A 223 14.12 12.87 19.62
N PHE A 224 14.26 12.65 20.93
CA PHE A 224 15.03 13.50 21.85
C PHE A 224 16.33 12.85 22.33
N ALA A 225 16.46 11.54 22.25
CA ALA A 225 17.66 10.85 22.69
C ALA A 225 18.88 11.27 21.84
N PRO A 226 20.06 11.53 22.43
CA PRO A 226 21.26 11.83 21.66
C PRO A 226 21.77 10.58 20.91
N PRO A 227 22.60 10.74 19.85
CA PRO A 227 23.29 9.62 19.21
C PRO A 227 24.16 8.87 20.22
N SER A 228 24.37 7.56 20.00
CA SER A 228 25.27 6.78 20.86
C SER A 228 26.71 7.21 20.64
N GLU A 229 27.57 7.00 21.62
CA GLU A 229 28.99 7.32 21.49
C GLU A 229 29.62 6.56 20.30
N GLY A 230 30.41 7.27 19.48
CA GLY A 230 31.09 6.69 18.31
C GLY A 230 30.21 6.50 17.06
N VAL A 231 28.95 6.90 17.09
CA VAL A 231 28.05 6.84 15.92
C VAL A 231 28.53 7.83 14.84
N SER A 232 28.71 7.34 13.62
CA SER A 232 29.10 8.12 12.44
C SER A 232 27.91 8.54 11.60
N SER A 233 26.80 7.80 11.66
CA SER A 233 25.58 8.08 10.89
C SER A 233 24.35 7.52 11.57
N GLU A 234 23.23 8.20 11.38
CA GLU A 234 21.91 7.76 11.85
C GLU A 234 20.91 7.69 10.68
N LEU A 235 19.97 6.77 10.79
CA LEU A 235 18.88 6.60 9.86
C LEU A 235 17.57 6.52 10.64
N VAL A 236 16.56 7.25 10.18
CA VAL A 236 15.23 7.26 10.76
C VAL A 236 14.31 6.46 9.86
N LEU A 237 13.76 5.39 10.40
CA LEU A 237 12.74 4.58 9.74
C LEU A 237 11.38 5.01 10.25
N VAL A 238 10.56 5.52 9.33
CA VAL A 238 9.15 5.77 9.59
C VAL A 238 8.33 4.80 8.77
N SER A 239 7.38 4.12 9.42
CA SER A 239 6.45 3.22 8.73
C SER A 239 5.08 3.24 9.37
N GLY A 240 4.04 2.95 8.60
CA GLY A 240 2.72 2.66 9.15
C GLY A 240 2.73 1.34 9.92
N GLY A 241 1.88 1.23 10.95
CA GLY A 241 1.68 -0.02 11.67
C GLY A 241 1.24 -1.16 10.74
N SER A 242 1.89 -2.32 10.85
CA SER A 242 1.47 -3.52 10.11
C SER A 242 0.34 -4.22 10.85
N LEU A 243 -0.66 -4.72 10.10
CA LEU A 243 -1.70 -5.57 10.69
C LEU A 243 -1.10 -6.88 11.20
N SER A 244 -1.75 -7.50 12.18
CA SER A 244 -1.36 -8.82 12.70
C SER A 244 -1.67 -9.97 11.74
N LYS A 245 -2.52 -9.72 10.73
CA LYS A 245 -2.95 -10.68 9.70
C LYS A 245 -2.66 -10.13 8.30
N ASP A 246 -2.53 -11.04 7.33
CA ASP A 246 -2.32 -10.71 5.92
C ASP A 246 -3.56 -11.06 5.08
N ILE A 247 -3.65 -10.46 3.89
CA ILE A 247 -4.63 -10.87 2.88
C ILE A 247 -4.24 -12.25 2.32
N ARG A 248 -4.94 -13.29 2.77
CA ARG A 248 -4.74 -14.68 2.30
C ARG A 248 -6.01 -15.19 1.63
N LEU A 249 -5.98 -15.22 0.30
CA LEU A 249 -7.04 -15.86 -0.51
C LEU A 249 -6.52 -17.19 -1.02
N ARG A 250 -7.34 -18.23 -1.05
CA ARG A 250 -6.94 -19.55 -1.59
C ARG A 250 -6.52 -19.47 -3.05
N ALA A 251 -7.16 -18.55 -3.78
CA ALA A 251 -6.81 -18.24 -5.16
C ALA A 251 -5.42 -17.60 -5.31
N VAL A 252 -4.88 -16.95 -4.28
CA VAL A 252 -3.62 -16.20 -4.35
C VAL A 252 -2.50 -16.99 -3.67
N ARG A 253 -1.39 -17.19 -4.38
CA ARG A 253 -0.22 -17.91 -3.88
C ARG A 253 1.05 -17.14 -4.18
N ILE A 254 2.03 -17.23 -3.29
CA ILE A 254 3.41 -16.83 -3.59
C ILE A 254 3.90 -17.73 -4.74
N ARG A 255 4.53 -17.12 -5.75
CA ARG A 255 5.11 -17.85 -6.88
C ARG A 255 6.26 -18.73 -6.40
N SER A 256 6.52 -19.82 -7.11
CA SER A 256 7.69 -20.68 -6.84
C SER A 256 9.02 -19.93 -7.04
N ARG A 257 9.04 -18.95 -7.94
CA ARG A 257 10.18 -18.05 -8.20
C ARG A 257 9.68 -16.60 -8.19
N PRO A 258 9.50 -15.99 -7.00
CA PRO A 258 9.15 -14.59 -6.91
C PRO A 258 10.30 -13.74 -7.44
N ARG A 259 10.00 -12.66 -8.16
CA ARG A 259 10.99 -11.69 -8.64
C ARG A 259 10.90 -10.44 -7.79
N TYR A 260 12.04 -9.94 -7.36
CA TYR A 260 12.18 -8.77 -6.51
C TYR A 260 13.63 -8.28 -6.60
N HIS A 261 13.87 -7.04 -6.19
CA HIS A 261 15.18 -6.43 -6.16
C HIS A 261 15.59 -6.20 -4.71
N ASP A 262 16.79 -6.64 -4.36
CA ASP A 262 17.44 -6.31 -3.10
C ASP A 262 18.57 -5.33 -3.41
N ASP A 263 18.43 -4.10 -2.95
CA ASP A 263 19.45 -3.06 -3.09
C ASP A 263 20.44 -3.05 -1.92
N GLY A 264 20.30 -4.00 -0.97
CA GLY A 264 21.10 -4.07 0.25
C GLY A 264 20.78 -2.96 1.24
N SER A 265 19.78 -2.12 0.97
CA SER A 265 19.33 -1.10 1.91
C SER A 265 18.65 -1.74 3.11
N ILE A 266 18.42 -0.93 4.14
CA ILE A 266 17.61 -1.33 5.30
C ILE A 266 16.11 -1.48 4.95
N GLY A 267 15.69 -1.05 3.76
CA GLY A 267 14.35 -1.24 3.24
C GLY A 267 14.05 -2.70 2.89
N SER A 268 12.76 -2.99 2.62
CA SER A 268 12.37 -4.28 2.02
C SER A 268 12.96 -4.41 0.63
N PHE A 269 12.92 -5.65 0.12
CA PHE A 269 12.92 -5.89 -1.32
C PHE A 269 11.95 -4.97 -2.07
N VAL A 270 12.41 -4.41 -3.18
CA VAL A 270 11.68 -3.47 -4.04
C VAL A 270 11.09 -4.22 -5.26
N ARG A 271 9.94 -3.76 -5.77
CA ARG A 271 9.29 -4.35 -6.95
C ARG A 271 10.06 -4.09 -8.24
N ASP A 272 10.32 -2.82 -8.52
CA ASP A 272 11.01 -2.34 -9.72
C ASP A 272 11.70 -1.01 -9.38
N PRO A 273 13.02 -1.00 -9.17
CA PRO A 273 13.75 0.21 -8.76
C PRO A 273 13.78 1.27 -9.87
N ILE A 274 13.72 0.86 -11.15
CA ILE A 274 13.70 1.83 -12.25
C ILE A 274 12.34 2.51 -12.32
N TRP A 275 11.25 1.76 -12.09
CA TRP A 275 9.92 2.35 -11.99
C TRP A 275 9.80 3.33 -10.82
N GLU A 276 10.37 3.00 -9.66
CA GLU A 276 10.43 3.90 -8.50
C GLU A 276 11.12 5.22 -8.87
N VAL A 277 12.28 5.18 -9.53
CA VAL A 277 12.98 6.39 -9.98
C VAL A 277 12.13 7.24 -10.94
N ILE A 278 11.49 6.63 -11.95
CA ILE A 278 10.65 7.35 -12.91
C ILE A 278 9.48 8.05 -12.19
N VAL A 279 8.82 7.36 -11.26
CA VAL A 279 7.69 7.93 -10.53
C VAL A 279 8.14 9.02 -9.55
N ASP A 280 9.28 8.86 -8.89
CA ASP A 280 9.84 9.86 -7.99
C ASP A 280 10.22 11.16 -8.75
N ASP A 281 10.82 11.02 -9.93
CA ASP A 281 11.14 12.17 -10.79
C ASP A 281 9.87 12.86 -11.29
N PHE A 282 8.84 12.10 -11.68
CA PHE A 282 7.53 12.67 -12.03
C PHE A 282 6.90 13.41 -10.84
N ALA A 283 6.87 12.79 -9.65
CA ALA A 283 6.23 13.36 -8.48
C ALA A 283 6.90 14.67 -8.03
N ARG A 284 8.24 14.76 -8.16
CA ARG A 284 9.00 15.99 -7.88
C ARG A 284 8.55 17.17 -8.75
N ILE A 285 8.25 16.93 -10.02
CA ILE A 285 7.82 17.97 -10.98
C ILE A 285 6.32 18.25 -10.85
N ALA A 286 5.50 17.22 -10.64
CA ALA A 286 4.05 17.36 -10.43
C ALA A 286 3.74 18.18 -9.18
N THR A 287 4.53 18.05 -8.11
CA THR A 287 4.37 18.82 -6.88
C THR A 287 4.79 20.29 -7.01
N THR A 288 5.57 20.66 -8.02
CA THR A 288 5.95 22.05 -8.32
C THR A 288 5.07 22.72 -9.37
N GLN A 289 3.93 22.10 -9.74
CA GLN A 289 2.88 22.60 -10.65
C GLN A 289 3.22 22.68 -12.14
N GLU A 290 4.32 22.07 -12.59
CA GLU A 290 4.71 22.11 -14.01
C GLU A 290 3.98 21.08 -14.87
N ILE A 291 3.41 20.03 -14.27
CA ILE A 291 2.67 18.95 -14.94
C ILE A 291 1.58 18.35 -14.03
N THR A 292 0.64 17.63 -14.64
CA THR A 292 -0.46 16.92 -13.96
C THR A 292 -0.38 15.41 -14.17
N LEU A 293 -1.24 14.64 -13.49
CA LEU A 293 -1.30 13.18 -13.64
C LEU A 293 -1.63 12.73 -15.08
N SER A 294 -2.36 13.53 -15.86
CA SER A 294 -2.64 13.18 -17.27
C SER A 294 -1.38 13.17 -18.13
N ASP A 295 -0.36 13.94 -17.74
CA ASP A 295 0.91 14.08 -18.46
C ASP A 295 1.88 12.94 -18.11
N PHE A 296 1.51 12.06 -17.16
CA PHE A 296 2.39 11.01 -16.65
C PHE A 296 2.94 10.09 -17.75
N TRP A 297 2.11 9.69 -18.72
CA TRP A 297 2.57 8.77 -19.77
C TRP A 297 3.46 9.44 -20.81
N ASP A 298 3.23 10.72 -21.09
CA ASP A 298 4.11 11.50 -21.95
C ASP A 298 5.46 11.70 -21.25
N PHE A 299 5.44 12.00 -19.95
CA PHE A 299 6.64 12.04 -19.11
C PHE A 299 7.42 10.71 -19.13
N VAL A 300 6.73 9.57 -18.97
CA VAL A 300 7.37 8.24 -19.03
C VAL A 300 7.97 7.98 -20.41
N ALA A 301 7.30 8.41 -21.49
CA ALA A 301 7.78 8.22 -22.86
C ALA A 301 9.09 8.97 -23.14
N ASP A 302 9.25 10.14 -22.55
CA ASP A 302 10.43 11.00 -22.70
C ASP A 302 11.52 10.72 -21.64
N HIS A 303 11.23 9.89 -20.64
CA HIS A 303 12.16 9.61 -19.55
C HIS A 303 13.40 8.83 -20.04
N PRO A 304 14.63 9.17 -19.58
CA PRO A 304 15.87 8.47 -19.96
C PRO A 304 15.85 6.94 -19.72
N TYR A 305 14.99 6.48 -18.81
CA TYR A 305 14.84 5.07 -18.44
C TYR A 305 13.62 4.36 -19.07
N GLU A 306 12.87 4.98 -20.01
CA GLU A 306 11.69 4.39 -20.67
C GLU A 306 11.93 2.96 -21.16
N ASN A 307 13.04 2.74 -21.86
CA ASN A 307 13.35 1.46 -22.50
C ASN A 307 13.52 0.31 -21.50
N GLN A 308 13.82 0.61 -20.24
CA GLN A 308 14.03 -0.38 -19.18
C GLN A 308 12.70 -0.88 -18.59
N VAL A 309 11.63 -0.06 -18.62
CA VAL A 309 10.28 -0.41 -18.10
C VAL A 309 9.31 -0.81 -19.22
N ARG A 310 9.61 -0.48 -20.46
CA ARG A 310 8.85 -0.87 -21.67
C ARG A 310 8.47 -2.35 -21.78
N PRO A 311 9.32 -3.34 -21.40
CA PRO A 311 8.99 -4.75 -21.54
C PRO A 311 7.78 -5.22 -20.72
N TRP A 312 7.54 -4.64 -19.53
CA TRP A 312 6.38 -4.99 -18.71
C TRP A 312 5.15 -4.17 -19.09
N LEU A 313 5.30 -2.90 -19.46
CA LEU A 313 4.23 -2.08 -20.06
C LEU A 313 3.62 -2.75 -21.31
N ARG A 314 4.46 -3.28 -22.21
CA ARG A 314 4.02 -4.04 -23.40
C ARG A 314 3.35 -5.37 -23.05
N LYS A 315 3.73 -6.03 -21.96
CA LYS A 315 3.10 -7.28 -21.49
C LYS A 315 1.69 -7.04 -20.92
N SER A 316 1.48 -5.92 -20.24
CA SER A 316 0.16 -5.47 -19.79
C SER A 316 -0.72 -5.18 -21.01
N ALA A 317 -0.30 -4.32 -21.94
CA ALA A 317 -1.06 -4.00 -23.16
C ALA A 317 -1.37 -5.21 -24.07
N ARG A 318 -0.45 -6.19 -24.18
CA ARG A 318 -0.66 -7.43 -24.97
C ARG A 318 -1.69 -8.39 -24.34
N ARG A 319 -1.86 -8.38 -23.01
CA ARG A 319 -2.86 -9.23 -22.32
C ARG A 319 -4.29 -8.72 -22.52
N GLY A 320 -4.50 -7.41 -22.54
CA GLY A 320 -5.77 -6.79 -22.94
C GLY A 320 -6.17 -7.12 -24.40
N ARG A 321 -5.26 -6.90 -25.37
CA ARG A 321 -5.54 -7.13 -26.80
C ARG A 321 -5.83 -8.60 -27.18
N ARG A 322 -5.17 -9.58 -26.56
CA ARG A 322 -5.42 -11.02 -26.84
C ARG A 322 -6.81 -11.49 -26.41
N LYS A 323 -7.43 -10.85 -25.41
CA LYS A 323 -8.80 -11.16 -24.97
C LYS A 323 -9.87 -10.56 -25.89
N LEU A 324 -9.65 -9.33 -26.39
CA LEU A 324 -10.52 -8.67 -27.37
C LEU A 324 -10.60 -9.47 -28.68
N LEU A 325 -9.46 -9.92 -29.21
CA LEU A 325 -9.42 -10.70 -30.45
C LEU A 325 -10.08 -12.08 -30.31
N ARG A 326 -9.99 -12.73 -29.14
CA ARG A 326 -10.67 -14.02 -28.87
C ARG A 326 -12.20 -13.90 -28.83
N ARG A 327 -12.73 -12.75 -28.38
CA ARG A 327 -14.17 -12.45 -28.42
C ARG A 327 -14.68 -12.20 -29.82
N ALA A 328 -13.91 -11.50 -30.66
CA ALA A 328 -14.25 -11.30 -32.07
C ALA A 328 -14.34 -12.62 -32.86
N SER A 329 -13.53 -13.61 -32.51
CA SER A 329 -13.53 -14.94 -33.13
C SER A 329 -14.49 -15.96 -32.49
N SER A 330 -15.19 -15.61 -31.39
CA SER A 330 -16.17 -16.48 -30.70
C SER A 330 -17.61 -16.00 -30.87
N GLY A 331 -17.83 -14.88 -31.56
CA GLY A 331 -19.15 -14.33 -31.91
C GLY A 331 -19.70 -14.80 -33.26
N TYR A 332 -19.05 -15.80 -33.87
CA TYR A 332 -19.57 -16.52 -35.02
C TYR A 332 -19.46 -18.02 -34.71
N ILE A 333 -20.55 -18.58 -34.18
CA ILE A 333 -21.20 -19.87 -34.48
C ILE A 333 -22.40 -19.98 -33.55
#